data_AF-A0A7W1LX80-F1
#
_entry.id   AF-A0A7W1LX80-F1
#
_cell.length_a   1.000
_cell.length_b   1.000
_cell.length_c   1.000
_cell.angle_alpha   90.00
_cell.angle_beta   90.00
_cell.angle_gamma   90.00
#
_symmetry.space_group_name_H-M   'P 1'
#
loop_
_entity.id
_entity.type
_entity.pdbx_description
1 polymer ?
#
loop_
_entity_poly.entity_id
_entity_poly.type
_entity_poly.pdbx_seq_one_letter_code
_entity_poly.pdbx_strand_id
1 'polypeptide(L)'
;MKLIETLKLAIAAIWAHKLRSALTLLGMIIGVTAVVVVVSLIQGFNRYVDEKIAGIGAKSYTIQRFSFEDWKDTDSIAAAQRRNKELTFEEMEYIEARAQLIDKIGAKSNPNSADLK
;
A
#
# COMPACT_ATOMS: atom_id res chain seq x y z
N MET A 1 -44.52 -21.27 -29.78
CA MET A 1 -44.41 -21.67 -28.36
C MET A 1 -43.80 -23.07 -28.27
N LYS A 2 -42.47 -23.18 -28.19
CA LYS A 2 -41.78 -24.47 -27.96
C LYS A 2 -40.54 -24.39 -27.05
N LEU A 3 -40.13 -23.20 -26.59
CA LEU A 3 -38.92 -23.04 -25.74
C LEU A 3 -38.99 -23.83 -24.43
N ILE A 4 -40.16 -23.87 -23.79
CA ILE A 4 -40.38 -24.67 -22.57
C ILE A 4 -40.24 -26.18 -22.86
N GLU A 5 -40.70 -26.63 -24.03
CA GLU A 5 -40.55 -28.02 -24.46
C GLU A 5 -39.09 -28.38 -24.75
N THR A 6 -38.37 -27.48 -25.42
CA THR A 6 -36.94 -27.63 -25.72
C THR A 6 -36.09 -27.63 -24.43
N LEU A 7 -36.41 -26.75 -23.47
CA LEU A 7 -35.75 -26.71 -22.17
C LEU A 7 -36.01 -28.00 -21.37
N LYS A 8 -37.26 -28.48 -21.36
CA LYS A 8 -37.62 -29.74 -20.69
C LYS A 8 -36.87 -30.93 -21.31
N LEU A 9 -36.74 -30.97 -22.64
CA LEU A 9 -35.98 -31.99 -23.34
C LEU A 9 -34.48 -31.92 -23.01
N ALA A 10 -33.89 -30.72 -22.97
CA ALA A 10 -32.48 -30.53 -22.63
C ALA A 10 -32.18 -30.99 -21.19
N ILE A 11 -33.05 -30.66 -20.23
CA ILE A 11 -32.91 -31.10 -18.84
C ILE A 11 -33.01 -32.63 -18.75
N ALA A 12 -33.97 -33.24 -19.47
CA ALA A 12 -34.11 -34.69 -19.51
C ALA A 12 -32.86 -35.38 -20.09
N ALA A 13 -32.24 -34.81 -21.13
CA ALA A 13 -31.02 -35.32 -21.73
C ALA A 13 -29.81 -35.25 -20.77
N ILE A 14 -29.69 -34.17 -20.00
CA ILE A 14 -28.66 -34.03 -18.95
C ILE A 14 -28.84 -35.10 -17.86
N TRP A 15 -30.09 -35.36 -17.46
CA TRP A 15 -30.41 -36.38 -16.46
C TRP A 15 -30.19 -37.82 -16.96
N ALA A 16 -30.33 -38.06 -18.26
CA ALA A 16 -30.04 -39.37 -18.87
C ALA A 16 -28.54 -39.72 -18.88
N HIS A 17 -27.66 -38.71 -18.94
CA HIS A 17 -26.20 -38.91 -19.02
C HIS A 17 -25.44 -38.34 -17.81
N LYS A 18 -25.84 -38.77 -16.60
CA LYS A 18 -25.32 -38.29 -15.31
C LYS A 18 -23.79 -38.21 -15.22
N LEU A 19 -23.07 -39.25 -15.66
CA LEU A 19 -21.61 -39.28 -15.56
C LEU A 19 -20.93 -38.22 -16.44
N ARG A 20 -21.38 -38.09 -17.70
CA ARG A 20 -20.83 -37.13 -18.65
C ARG A 20 -21.12 -35.69 -18.21
N SER A 21 -22.35 -35.43 -17.78
CA SER A 21 -22.75 -34.11 -17.29
C SER A 21 -22.05 -33.72 -15.98
N ALA A 22 -21.82 -34.68 -15.07
CA ALA A 22 -21.09 -34.42 -13.84
C ALA A 22 -19.61 -34.08 -14.10
N LEU A 23 -18.93 -34.85 -14.96
CA LEU A 23 -17.51 -34.64 -15.26
C LEU A 23 -17.24 -33.30 -15.97
N THR A 24 -18.13 -32.93 -16.89
CA THR A 24 -18.04 -31.64 -17.62
C THR A 24 -18.27 -30.45 -16.69
N LEU A 25 -19.25 -30.53 -15.79
CA LEU A 25 -19.51 -29.49 -14.80
C LEU A 25 -18.32 -29.35 -13.83
N LEU A 26 -17.79 -30.47 -13.34
CA LEU A 26 -16.64 -30.47 -12.42
C LEU A 26 -15.41 -29.82 -13.06
N GLY A 27 -15.11 -30.16 -14.32
CA GLY A 27 -14.01 -29.52 -15.05
C GLY A 27 -14.20 -28.01 -15.21
N MET A 28 -15.41 -27.57 -15.55
CA MET A 28 -15.72 -26.14 -15.67
C MET A 28 -15.61 -25.40 -14.34
N ILE A 29 -16.10 -26.00 -13.24
CA ILE A 29 -16.00 -25.40 -11.90
C ILE A 29 -14.53 -25.26 -11.51
N ILE A 30 -13.71 -26.31 -11.62
CA ILE A 30 -12.29 -26.24 -11.26
C ILE A 30 -11.57 -25.20 -12.13
N GLY A 31 -11.83 -25.19 -13.45
CA GLY A 31 -11.21 -24.25 -14.38
C GLY A 31 -11.51 -22.79 -14.04
N VAL A 32 -12.79 -22.43 -13.87
CA VAL A 32 -13.17 -21.04 -13.55
C VAL A 32 -12.69 -20.66 -12.15
N THR A 33 -12.79 -21.56 -11.17
CA THR A 33 -12.38 -21.27 -9.80
C THR A 33 -10.88 -21.01 -9.70
N ALA A 34 -10.05 -21.79 -10.38
CA ALA A 34 -8.60 -21.58 -10.40
C ALA A 34 -8.22 -20.20 -10.96
N VAL A 35 -8.86 -19.79 -12.06
CA VAL A 35 -8.62 -18.47 -12.67
C VAL A 35 -9.03 -17.35 -11.72
N VAL A 36 -10.23 -17.43 -11.12
CA VAL A 36 -10.71 -16.42 -10.17
C VAL A 36 -9.81 -16.31 -8.95
N VAL A 37 -9.34 -17.43 -8.40
CA VAL A 37 -8.41 -17.46 -7.26
C VAL A 37 -7.10 -16.76 -7.60
N VAL A 38 -6.47 -17.11 -8.72
CA VAL A 38 -5.19 -16.51 -9.12
C VAL A 38 -5.33 -15.01 -9.36
N VAL A 39 -6.38 -14.59 -10.07
CA VAL A 39 -6.64 -13.17 -10.34
C VAL A 39 -6.88 -12.40 -9.03
N SER A 40 -7.62 -12.98 -8.08
CA SER A 40 -7.87 -12.35 -6.78
C SER A 40 -6.60 -12.25 -5.95
N LEU A 41 -5.76 -13.29 -5.96
CA LEU A 41 -4.48 -13.29 -5.25
C LEU A 41 -3.53 -12.24 -5.82
N ILE A 42 -3.41 -12.14 -7.16
CA ILE A 42 -2.55 -11.13 -7.79
C ILE A 42 -2.99 -9.72 -7.39
N GLN A 43 -4.30 -9.43 -7.47
CA GLN A 43 -4.82 -8.12 -7.08
C GLN A 43 -4.64 -7.84 -5.58
N GLY A 44 -4.88 -8.82 -4.73
CA GLY A 44 -4.67 -8.70 -3.29
C GLY A 44 -3.19 -8.47 -2.93
N PHE A 45 -2.30 -9.21 -3.58
CA PHE A 45 -0.86 -9.08 -3.39
C PHE A 45 -0.35 -7.72 -3.85
N ASN A 46 -0.79 -7.22 -5.01
CA ASN A 46 -0.42 -5.88 -5.47
C ASN A 46 -0.84 -4.81 -4.44
N ARG A 47 -2.07 -4.89 -3.90
CA ARG A 47 -2.51 -3.97 -2.84
C ARG A 47 -1.68 -4.10 -1.56
N TYR A 48 -1.37 -5.32 -1.15
CA TYR A 48 -0.54 -5.57 0.04
C TYR A 48 0.88 -5.03 -0.13
N VAL A 49 1.47 -5.25 -1.31
CA VAL A 49 2.78 -4.71 -1.67
C VAL A 49 2.74 -3.20 -1.73
N ASP A 50 1.72 -2.61 -2.35
CA ASP A 50 1.54 -1.16 -2.38
C ASP A 50 1.45 -0.61 -0.96
N GLU A 51 0.64 -1.19 -0.06
CA GLU A 51 0.52 -0.72 1.32
C GLU A 51 1.83 -0.87 2.11
N LYS A 52 2.54 -1.98 1.93
CA LYS A 52 3.74 -2.28 2.71
C LYS A 52 5.00 -1.58 2.17
N ILE A 53 5.09 -1.42 0.86
CA ILE A 53 6.21 -0.77 0.17
C ILE A 53 5.95 0.73 -0.05
N ALA A 54 4.71 1.23 -0.05
CA ALA A 54 4.45 2.68 -0.10
C ALA A 54 5.03 3.44 1.11
N GLY A 55 5.26 2.77 2.24
CA GLY A 55 6.04 3.35 3.34
C GLY A 55 7.51 3.64 2.99
N ILE A 56 8.03 2.98 1.96
CA ILE A 56 9.37 3.17 1.38
C ILE A 56 9.29 4.02 0.08
N GLY A 57 8.09 4.21 -0.45
CA GLY A 57 7.83 4.85 -1.74
C GLY A 57 8.00 6.36 -1.70
N ALA A 58 9.23 6.83 -1.89
CA ALA A 58 9.64 8.08 -2.56
C ALA A 58 8.99 9.44 -2.18
N LYS A 59 8.04 9.49 -1.24
CA LYS A 59 7.29 10.68 -0.84
C LYS A 59 7.51 11.04 0.63
N SER A 60 8.58 10.55 1.25
CA SER A 60 9.01 10.99 2.58
C SER A 60 10.09 12.06 2.42
N TYR A 61 9.76 13.28 2.82
CA TYR A 61 10.72 14.37 2.94
C TYR A 61 11.07 14.52 4.42
N THR A 62 12.33 14.30 4.76
CA THR A 62 12.84 14.46 6.12
C THR A 62 13.57 15.80 6.20
N ILE A 63 13.04 16.72 7.02
CA ILE A 63 13.68 18.01 7.29
C ILE A 63 14.47 17.86 8.59
N GLN A 64 15.78 18.06 8.53
CA GLN A 64 16.68 17.97 9.69
C GLN A 64 17.65 19.16 9.69
N ARG A 65 18.06 19.57 10.90
CA ARG A 65 18.99 20.69 11.11
C ARG A 65 20.41 20.38 10.64
N PHE A 66 20.80 19.12 10.63
CA PHE A 66 22.15 18.66 10.28
C PHE A 66 22.08 17.70 9.09
N SER A 67 22.90 17.95 8.08
CA SER A 67 23.05 17.04 6.94
C SER A 67 23.96 15.87 7.32
N PHE A 68 23.83 14.75 6.62
CA PHE A 68 24.68 13.56 6.81
C PHE A 68 26.17 13.86 6.60
N GLU A 69 26.49 14.87 5.78
CA GLU A 69 27.87 15.34 5.57
C GLU A 69 28.46 16.10 6.77
N ASP A 70 27.62 16.74 7.58
CA ASP A 70 28.08 17.52 8.74
C ASP A 70 28.63 16.63 9.86
N TRP A 71 28.30 15.33 9.85
CA TRP A 71 28.72 14.35 10.87
C TRP A 71 30.17 13.86 10.69
N LYS A 72 30.85 14.27 9.61
CA LYS A 72 32.21 13.83 9.30
C LYS A 72 33.28 14.53 10.12
N ASP A 73 33.03 15.74 10.63
CA ASP A 73 34.04 16.53 11.37
C ASP A 73 33.43 17.43 12.46
N THR A 74 34.14 17.66 13.56
CA THR A 74 33.62 18.43 14.71
C THR A 74 33.44 19.92 14.38
N ASP A 75 34.31 20.45 13.51
CA ASP A 75 34.27 21.85 13.07
C ASP A 75 33.12 22.11 12.08
N SER A 76 32.71 21.11 11.27
CA SER A 76 31.54 21.22 10.39
C SER A 76 30.22 21.21 11.17
N ILE A 77 30.14 20.48 12.29
CA ILE A 77 28.96 20.48 13.17
C ILE A 77 28.77 21.85 13.81
N ALA A 78 29.85 22.47 14.31
CA ALA A 78 29.80 23.80 14.91
C ALA A 78 29.46 24.90 13.88
N ALA A 79 29.95 24.77 12.63
CA ALA A 79 29.59 25.68 11.54
C ALA A 79 28.13 25.51 11.10
N ALA A 80 27.63 24.27 11.01
CA ALA A 80 26.24 23.96 10.71
C ALA A 80 25.29 24.45 11.82
N GLN A 81 25.68 24.33 13.10
CA GLN A 81 24.92 24.85 14.24
C GLN A 81 24.74 26.37 14.19
N ARG A 82 25.77 27.12 13.75
CA ARG A 82 25.71 28.58 13.61
C ARG A 82 24.90 29.04 12.40
N ARG A 83 24.88 28.24 11.33
CA ARG A 83 24.18 28.58 10.08
C ARG A 83 22.70 28.19 10.12
N ASN A 84 22.38 27.06 10.74
CA ASN A 84 21.04 26.49 10.73
C ASN A 84 20.31 26.79 12.04
N LYS A 85 19.20 27.53 11.91
CA LYS A 85 18.29 27.85 13.00
C LYS A 85 17.74 26.57 13.65
N GLU A 86 17.38 26.66 14.92
CA GLU A 86 16.78 25.54 15.65
C GLU A 86 15.38 25.23 15.14
N LEU A 87 15.16 23.95 14.80
CA LEU A 87 13.85 23.46 14.41
C LEU A 87 13.00 23.28 15.66
N THR A 88 11.95 24.09 15.82
CA THR A 88 11.00 24.02 16.94
C THR A 88 9.66 23.44 16.49
N PHE A 89 8.82 23.02 17.45
CA PHE A 89 7.48 22.51 17.15
C PHE A 89 6.57 23.55 16.45
N GLU A 90 6.87 24.83 16.57
CA GLU A 90 6.16 25.91 15.86
C GLU A 90 6.36 25.83 14.34
N GLU A 91 7.53 25.39 13.88
CA GLU A 91 7.80 25.21 12.44
C GLU A 91 7.02 24.02 11.86
N MET A 92 6.76 23.00 12.68
CA MET A 92 5.87 21.89 12.30
C MET A 92 4.45 22.39 12.07
N GLU A 93 3.91 23.19 13.00
CA GLU A 93 2.57 23.77 12.91
C GLU A 93 2.45 24.73 11.70
N TYR A 94 3.50 25.49 11.42
CA TYR A 94 3.57 26.35 10.23
C TYR A 94 3.45 25.55 8.92
N ILE A 95 4.10 24.38 8.85
CA ILE A 95 4.07 23.49 7.67
C ILE A 95 2.71 22.81 7.58
N GLU A 96 2.15 22.32 8.69
CA GLU A 96 0.83 21.68 8.71
C GLU A 96 -0.27 22.64 8.24
N ALA A 97 -0.24 23.91 8.66
CA ALA A 97 -1.22 24.91 8.24
C ALA A 97 -1.17 25.27 6.74
N ARG A 98 -0.06 24.98 6.04
CA ARG A 98 0.17 25.39 4.64
C ARG A 98 0.35 24.22 3.68
N ALA A 99 0.54 23.00 4.19
CA ALA A 99 0.73 21.83 3.37
C ALA A 99 -0.60 21.37 2.76
N GLN A 100 -0.71 21.41 1.42
CA GLN A 100 -1.89 20.95 0.69
C GLN A 100 -1.77 19.49 0.22
N LEU A 101 -0.55 18.95 0.18
CA LEU A 101 -0.24 17.66 -0.45
C LEU A 101 0.38 16.65 0.52
N ILE A 102 0.50 17.00 1.80
CA ILE A 102 1.10 16.14 2.82
C ILE A 102 -0.02 15.46 3.61
N ASP A 103 -0.11 14.13 3.52
CA ASP A 103 -1.13 13.33 4.20
C ASP A 103 -0.78 13.12 5.70
N LYS A 104 0.51 13.04 6.03
CA LYS A 104 1.00 12.82 7.40
C LYS A 104 2.26 13.62 7.68
N ILE A 105 2.26 14.37 8.79
CA ILE A 105 3.41 15.11 9.30
C ILE A 105 3.77 14.52 10.67
N GLY A 106 5.07 14.30 10.91
CA GLY A 106 5.57 13.81 12.19
C GLY A 106 6.87 14.51 12.54
N ALA A 107 6.98 14.96 13.79
CA ALA A 107 8.19 15.56 14.33
C ALA A 107 8.74 14.67 15.45
N LYS A 108 10.06 14.53 15.49
CA LYS A 108 10.76 13.86 16.57
C LYS A 108 11.81 14.84 17.10
N SER A 109 11.63 15.31 18.33
CA SER A 109 12.69 15.99 19.06
C SER A 109 13.59 14.94 19.71
N ASN A 110 14.91 15.10 19.59
CA ASN A 110 15.84 14.26 20.33
C ASN A 110 15.87 14.75 21.78
N PRO A 111 15.51 13.93 22.79
CA PRO A 111 15.50 14.37 24.20
C PRO A 111 16.89 14.76 24.72
N ASN A 112 17.95 14.41 23.99
CA ASN A 112 19.34 14.58 24.39
C ASN A 112 20.01 15.87 23.90
N SER A 113 19.27 16.79 23.29
CA SER A 113 19.77 18.14 23.01
C SER A 113 19.02 19.17 23.84
N ALA A 114 19.56 19.38 25.04
CA ALA A 114 19.47 20.61 25.82
C ALA A 114 18.06 21.01 26.30
N ASP A 115 17.60 20.31 27.34
CA ASP A 115 17.15 21.01 28.56
C ASP A 115 18.35 21.79 29.12
N LEU A 116 18.69 22.91 28.48
CA LEU A 116 19.48 23.98 29.08
C LEU A 116 18.82 25.31 28.70
N LYS A 117 17.86 25.67 29.56
CA LYS A 117 17.15 26.94 29.75
C LYS A 117 15.97 27.24 28.83
#